data_AF-A0A922MVX6-F1
#
_entry.id   AF-A0A922MVX6-F1
#
_cell.length_a   1.000
_cell.length_b   1.000
_cell.length_c   1.000
_cell.angle_alpha   90.00
_cell.angle_beta   90.00
_cell.angle_gamma   90.00
#
_symmetry.space_group_name_H-M   'P 1'
#
loop_
_entity.id
_entity.type
_entity.pdbx_description
1 polymer ?
#
loop_
_entity_poly.entity_id
_entity_poly.type
_entity_poly.pdbx_seq_one_letter_code
_entity_poly.pdbx_strand_id
1 'polypeptide(L)'
;MTSMSNQLDVLRMAQQKLSSELTRPKPDSSAPIREIDVLPTARFEEEMEKVRGLLAEIKNKPAAVPPHPQNIDIAKYTQPLAERLEIVSADLRVLRDKEPPIPTPAAPSLDAELAVVEVASTPRTPVTPAKGPNHTLIVSSVNPQHTGDNVIERIRDALDLKATGARVDAVRKARNQKVVLRCASKTDLGLIKDQFKSSKGSRFRNRNPRTPWSV
;
A
#
# COMPACT_ATOMS: atom_id res chain seq x y z
N MET A 1 -28.03 -34.00 23.93
CA MET A 1 -27.90 -33.75 22.47
C MET A 1 -28.90 -32.68 22.08
N THR A 2 -28.52 -31.40 22.13
CA THR A 2 -29.40 -30.29 21.71
C THR A 2 -29.41 -30.23 20.19
N SER A 3 -30.58 -30.47 19.59
CA SER A 3 -30.78 -30.54 18.14
C SER A 3 -30.36 -29.23 17.45
N MET A 4 -29.59 -29.33 16.35
CA MET A 4 -29.15 -28.17 15.56
C MET A 4 -30.30 -27.26 15.11
N SER A 5 -31.51 -27.80 14.98
CA SER A 5 -32.73 -27.03 14.69
C SER A 5 -33.01 -25.96 15.74
N ASN A 6 -32.75 -26.24 17.02
CA ASN A 6 -32.98 -25.29 18.11
C ASN A 6 -31.99 -24.13 18.05
N GLN A 7 -30.73 -24.38 17.62
CA GLN A 7 -29.73 -23.32 17.43
C GLN A 7 -30.08 -22.41 16.25
N LEU A 8 -30.58 -22.99 15.15
CA LEU A 8 -31.00 -22.24 13.97
C LEU A 8 -32.22 -21.35 14.26
N ASP A 9 -33.18 -21.81 15.08
CA ASP A 9 -34.34 -20.98 15.46
C ASP A 9 -33.96 -19.83 16.40
N VAL A 10 -33.04 -20.05 17.34
CA VAL A 10 -32.52 -18.98 18.19
C VAL A 10 -31.84 -17.89 17.35
N LEU A 11 -31.05 -18.27 16.34
CA LEU A 11 -30.41 -17.32 15.43
C LEU A 11 -31.43 -16.56 14.57
N ARG A 12 -32.47 -17.25 14.10
CA ARG A 12 -33.54 -16.65 13.29
C ARG A 12 -34.35 -15.63 14.10
N MET A 13 -34.66 -15.94 15.36
CA MET A 13 -35.31 -15.00 16.29
C MET A 13 -34.42 -13.78 16.61
N ALA A 14 -33.12 -13.99 16.82
CA ALA A 14 -32.18 -12.89 17.07
C ALA A 14 -32.09 -11.91 15.88
N GLN A 15 -32.09 -12.43 14.64
CA GLN A 15 -32.10 -11.58 13.44
C GLN A 15 -33.40 -10.78 13.27
N GLN A 16 -34.56 -11.39 13.55
CA GLN A 16 -35.83 -10.67 13.51
C GLN A 16 -35.89 -9.55 14.56
N LYS A 17 -35.34 -9.77 15.75
CA LYS A 17 -35.30 -8.77 16.83
C LYS A 17 -34.43 -7.56 16.47
N LEU A 18 -33.27 -7.79 15.86
CA LEU A 18 -32.39 -6.70 15.41
C LEU A 18 -32.99 -5.92 14.23
N SER A 19 -33.72 -6.61 13.36
CA SER A 19 -34.38 -5.97 12.21
C SER A 19 -35.56 -5.10 12.64
N SER A 20 -36.30 -5.50 13.68
CA SER A 20 -37.41 -4.71 14.22
C SER A 20 -36.94 -3.50 15.04
N GLU A 21 -35.80 -3.59 15.75
CA GLU A 21 -35.19 -2.42 16.42
C GLU A 21 -34.73 -1.34 15.43
N LEU A 22 -34.25 -1.74 14.24
CA LEU A 22 -33.78 -0.78 13.23
C LEU A 22 -34.93 -0.01 12.55
N THR A 23 -36.18 -0.48 12.68
CA THR A 23 -37.35 0.09 12.00
C THR A 23 -38.19 0.99 12.92
N ARG A 24 -37.72 1.32 14.14
CA ARG A 24 -38.47 2.24 15.00
C ARG A 24 -38.38 3.68 14.46
N PRO A 25 -39.50 4.34 14.11
CA PRO A 25 -39.47 5.73 13.68
C PRO A 25 -38.99 6.63 14.83
N LYS A 26 -38.11 7.56 14.47
CA LYS A 26 -37.52 8.58 15.33
C LYS A 26 -38.64 9.40 16.00
N PRO A 27 -38.67 9.53 17.34
CA PRO A 27 -39.59 10.48 17.96
C PRO A 27 -39.08 11.89 17.70
N ASP A 28 -39.81 12.63 16.89
CA ASP A 28 -39.80 14.09 16.92
C ASP A 28 -40.32 14.54 18.30
N SER A 29 -39.49 15.21 19.08
CA SER A 29 -39.99 16.08 20.15
C SER A 29 -38.92 17.09 20.58
N SER A 30 -39.20 18.32 20.20
CA SER A 30 -38.66 19.56 20.75
C SER A 30 -38.90 19.68 22.26
N ALA A 31 -37.85 19.74 23.07
CA ALA A 31 -37.87 20.32 24.43
C ALA A 31 -36.43 20.61 24.92
N PRO A 32 -36.24 21.57 25.85
CA PRO A 32 -34.99 22.32 26.02
C PRO A 32 -33.94 21.56 26.83
N ILE A 33 -32.68 21.90 26.56
CA ILE A 33 -31.48 21.55 27.33
C ILE A 33 -31.74 21.86 28.81
N ARG A 34 -31.79 20.82 29.65
CA ARG A 34 -31.75 20.93 31.11
C ARG A 34 -30.54 20.18 31.65
N GLU A 35 -29.78 20.93 32.42
CA GLU A 35 -28.93 20.54 33.56
C GLU A 35 -27.88 19.45 33.35
N ILE A 36 -26.62 19.92 33.32
CA ILE A 36 -25.43 19.12 33.54
C ILE A 36 -25.42 18.76 35.03
N ASP A 37 -25.90 17.56 35.35
CA ASP A 37 -25.69 16.97 36.67
C ASP A 37 -24.20 16.69 36.87
N VAL A 38 -23.66 17.31 37.91
CA VAL A 38 -22.31 17.17 38.42
C VAL A 38 -22.14 15.74 38.97
N LEU A 39 -21.18 14.98 38.43
CA LEU A 39 -20.75 13.67 38.95
C LEU A 39 -19.21 13.64 39.14
N PRO A 40 -18.68 12.74 39.99
CA PRO A 40 -18.03 13.02 41.25
C PRO A 40 -16.50 13.19 41.12
N THR A 41 -16.00 14.39 41.39
CA THR A 41 -14.58 14.78 41.28
C THR A 41 -13.64 13.94 42.16
N ALA A 42 -14.15 13.37 43.26
CA ALA A 42 -13.32 12.65 44.24
C ALA A 42 -12.76 11.30 43.74
N ARG A 43 -13.48 10.57 42.87
CA ARG A 43 -12.97 9.28 42.34
C ARG A 43 -11.90 9.47 41.28
N PHE A 44 -12.05 10.52 40.47
CA PHE A 44 -11.11 10.83 39.39
C PHE A 44 -9.75 11.28 39.94
N GLU A 45 -9.76 12.04 41.04
CA GLU A 45 -8.53 12.53 41.67
C GLU A 45 -7.74 11.38 42.33
N GLU A 46 -8.43 10.41 42.94
CA GLU A 46 -7.79 9.21 43.50
C GLU A 46 -7.18 8.30 42.41
N GLU A 47 -7.86 8.14 41.26
CA GLU A 47 -7.31 7.39 40.13
C GLU A 47 -6.09 8.10 39.52
N MET A 48 -6.14 9.43 39.40
CA MET A 48 -5.02 10.22 38.92
C MET A 48 -3.80 10.14 39.83
N GLU A 49 -3.98 10.08 41.15
CA GLU A 49 -2.89 9.92 42.09
C GLU A 49 -2.29 8.49 42.03
N LYS A 50 -3.12 7.46 41.85
CA LYS A 50 -2.65 6.09 41.57
C LYS A 50 -1.82 6.02 40.29
N VAL A 51 -2.26 6.65 39.21
CA VAL A 51 -1.53 6.68 37.94
C VAL A 51 -0.19 7.42 38.09
N ARG A 52 -0.16 8.52 38.86
CA ARG A 52 1.09 9.24 39.18
C ARG A 52 2.06 8.38 40.00
N GLY A 53 1.56 7.62 40.98
CA GLY A 53 2.34 6.67 41.77
C GLY A 53 2.99 5.58 40.92
N LEU A 54 2.22 4.95 40.03
CA LEU A 54 2.72 3.92 39.11
C LEU A 54 3.81 4.46 38.15
N LEU A 55 3.66 5.72 37.70
CA LEU A 55 4.65 6.36 36.84
C LEU A 55 5.97 6.62 37.57
N ALA A 56 5.91 7.01 38.85
CA ALA A 56 7.09 7.19 39.70
C ALA A 56 7.82 5.86 39.95
N GLU A 57 7.08 4.77 40.09
CA GLU A 57 7.64 3.42 40.27
C GLU A 57 8.35 2.92 39.00
N ILE A 58 7.76 3.12 37.82
CA ILE A 58 8.42 2.79 36.53
C ILE A 58 9.69 3.64 36.34
N LYS A 59 9.65 4.92 36.72
CA LYS A 59 10.79 5.84 36.62
C LYS A 59 11.96 5.45 37.52
N ASN A 60 11.67 4.89 38.70
CA ASN A 60 12.70 4.47 39.67
C ASN A 60 13.19 3.03 39.46
N LYS A 61 12.61 2.27 38.52
CA LYS A 61 13.11 0.95 38.16
C LYS A 61 14.43 1.12 37.40
N PRO A 62 15.58 0.65 37.93
CA PRO A 62 16.84 0.74 37.21
C PRO A 62 16.69 -0.04 35.91
N ALA A 63 16.91 0.65 34.78
CA ALA A 63 16.99 0.00 33.48
C ALA A 63 18.11 -1.04 33.57
N ALA A 64 17.74 -2.32 33.56
CA ALA A 64 18.69 -3.39 33.33
C ALA A 64 19.35 -3.07 31.99
N VAL A 65 20.60 -2.61 32.05
CA VAL A 65 21.42 -2.32 30.87
C VAL A 65 21.45 -3.62 30.07
N PRO A 66 20.89 -3.67 28.85
CA PRO A 66 21.00 -4.86 28.03
C PRO A 66 22.50 -5.15 27.81
N PRO A 67 22.91 -6.43 27.77
CA PRO A 67 24.31 -6.77 27.54
C PRO A 67 24.77 -6.07 26.26
N HIS A 68 25.87 -5.33 26.37
CA HIS A 68 26.47 -4.61 25.25
C HIS A 68 26.66 -5.58 24.07
N PRO A 69 26.41 -5.15 22.83
CA PRO A 69 26.65 -5.99 21.67
C PRO A 69 28.12 -6.41 21.69
N GLN A 70 28.35 -7.71 21.86
CA GLN A 70 29.66 -8.31 21.69
C GLN A 70 30.18 -7.90 20.32
N ASN A 71 31.46 -7.57 20.23
CA ASN A 71 32.14 -7.21 18.99
C ASN A 71 32.12 -8.44 18.06
N ILE A 72 31.05 -8.59 17.29
CA ILE A 72 30.91 -9.64 16.30
C ILE A 72 31.90 -9.30 15.19
N ASP A 73 32.94 -10.11 15.06
CA ASP A 73 33.93 -9.99 14.00
C ASP A 73 33.28 -10.35 12.65
N ILE A 74 32.61 -9.36 12.03
CA ILE A 74 31.81 -9.50 10.80
C ILE A 74 32.63 -10.15 9.69
N ALA A 75 33.95 -9.90 9.65
CA ALA A 75 34.85 -10.45 8.65
C ALA A 75 34.79 -11.99 8.60
N LYS A 76 34.72 -12.65 9.77
CA LYS A 76 34.62 -14.11 9.87
C LYS A 76 33.33 -14.66 9.28
N TYR A 77 32.22 -13.94 9.45
CA TYR A 77 30.92 -14.34 8.92
C TYR A 77 30.78 -14.10 7.41
N THR A 78 31.59 -13.18 6.86
CA THR A 78 31.60 -12.89 5.42
C THR A 78 32.54 -13.77 4.61
N GLN A 79 33.50 -14.46 5.23
CA GLN A 79 34.44 -15.34 4.51
C GLN A 79 33.76 -16.46 3.70
N PRO A 80 32.75 -17.19 4.24
CA PRO A 80 32.09 -18.25 3.47
C PRO A 80 31.33 -17.71 2.25
N LEU A 81 30.85 -16.46 2.31
CA LEU A 81 30.18 -15.81 1.18
C LEU A 81 31.18 -15.40 0.10
N ALA A 82 32.36 -14.92 0.49
CA ALA A 82 33.43 -14.54 -0.44
C ALA A 82 33.96 -15.76 -1.21
N GLU A 83 34.18 -16.89 -0.53
CA GLU A 83 34.60 -18.14 -1.17
C GLU A 83 33.57 -18.64 -2.19
N ARG A 84 32.28 -18.61 -1.84
CA ARG A 84 31.19 -18.96 -2.77
C ARG A 84 31.13 -18.02 -3.98
N LEU A 85 31.38 -16.73 -3.77
CA LEU A 85 31.41 -15.75 -4.86
C LEU A 85 32.57 -15.99 -5.81
N GLU A 86 33.74 -16.38 -5.29
CA GLU A 86 34.91 -16.73 -6.08
C GLU A 86 34.63 -17.92 -7.01
N ILE A 87 34.00 -18.98 -6.47
CA ILE A 87 33.60 -20.16 -7.24
C ILE A 87 32.64 -19.79 -8.38
N VAL A 88 31.57 -19.04 -8.08
CA VAL A 88 30.58 -18.62 -9.09
C VAL A 88 31.24 -17.71 -10.14
N SER A 89 32.17 -16.84 -9.73
CA SER A 89 32.89 -15.98 -10.65
C SER A 89 33.82 -16.76 -11.58
N ALA A 90 34.41 -17.85 -11.11
CA ALA A 90 35.22 -18.75 -11.93
C ALA A 90 34.35 -19.49 -12.95
N ASP A 91 33.18 -19.97 -12.54
CA ASP A 91 32.24 -20.66 -13.44
C ASP A 91 31.71 -19.73 -14.54
N LEU A 92 31.41 -18.47 -14.21
CA LEU A 92 31.04 -17.46 -15.19
C LEU A 92 32.17 -17.13 -16.20
N ARG A 93 33.44 -17.19 -15.78
CA ARG A 93 34.57 -17.02 -16.71
C ARG A 93 34.65 -18.19 -17.69
N VAL A 94 34.51 -19.42 -17.20
CA VAL A 94 34.48 -20.62 -18.04
C VAL A 94 33.33 -20.56 -19.04
N LEU A 95 32.14 -20.13 -18.61
CA LEU A 95 30.99 -19.97 -19.51
C LEU A 95 31.21 -18.90 -20.57
N ARG A 96 31.85 -17.78 -20.21
CA ARG A 96 32.18 -16.71 -21.16
C ARG A 96 33.21 -17.17 -22.20
N ASP A 97 34.22 -17.94 -21.79
CA ASP A 97 35.27 -18.44 -22.68
C ASP A 97 34.78 -19.58 -23.60
N LYS A 98 33.69 -20.25 -23.20
CA LYS A 98 32.99 -21.28 -23.99
C LYS A 98 31.92 -20.69 -24.93
N GLU A 99 31.61 -19.40 -24.82
CA GLU A 99 30.69 -18.73 -25.71
C GLU A 99 31.36 -18.58 -27.09
N PRO A 100 30.84 -19.22 -28.16
CA PRO A 100 31.39 -19.02 -29.49
C PRO A 100 31.30 -17.54 -29.85
N PRO A 101 32.29 -16.98 -30.58
CA PRO A 101 32.28 -15.58 -30.94
C PRO A 101 30.96 -15.28 -31.66
N ILE A 102 30.10 -14.50 -31.01
CA ILE A 102 28.97 -13.87 -31.69
C ILE A 102 29.60 -13.12 -32.86
N PRO A 103 29.26 -13.44 -34.12
CA PRO A 103 29.77 -12.67 -35.25
C PRO A 103 29.39 -11.23 -34.98
N THR A 104 30.38 -10.38 -34.78
CA THR A 104 30.21 -8.94 -34.90
C THR A 104 29.68 -8.73 -36.32
N PRO A 105 28.42 -8.32 -36.52
CA PRO A 105 28.03 -7.91 -37.85
C PRO A 105 28.92 -6.72 -38.18
N ALA A 106 29.79 -6.91 -39.18
CA ALA A 106 30.55 -5.86 -39.79
C ALA A 106 29.58 -4.69 -40.04
N ALA A 107 30.01 -3.49 -39.69
CA ALA A 107 29.23 -2.27 -39.86
C ALA A 107 28.52 -2.31 -41.23
N PRO A 108 27.19 -2.12 -41.30
CA PRO A 108 26.48 -2.18 -42.56
C PRO A 108 27.02 -1.08 -43.48
N SER A 109 27.67 -1.50 -44.57
CA SER A 109 28.00 -0.62 -45.68
C SER A 109 26.69 -0.14 -46.31
N LEU A 110 26.59 1.17 -46.55
CA LEU A 110 25.45 1.84 -47.16
C LEU A 110 25.05 1.24 -48.53
N ASP A 111 25.97 0.56 -49.20
CA ASP A 111 25.74 -0.09 -50.50
C ASP A 111 24.81 -1.31 -50.42
N ALA A 112 24.74 -2.00 -49.27
CA ALA A 112 23.84 -3.15 -49.09
C ALA A 112 22.38 -2.73 -48.81
N GLU A 113 22.15 -1.51 -48.31
CA GLU A 113 20.81 -0.99 -47.98
C GLU A 113 20.00 -0.59 -49.24
N LEU A 114 20.66 -0.27 -50.35
CA LEU A 114 19.97 0.18 -51.58
C LEU A 114 19.43 -0.97 -52.44
N ALA A 115 19.96 -2.18 -52.31
CA ALA A 115 19.58 -3.32 -53.15
C ALA A 115 18.34 -4.10 -52.65
N VAL A 116 17.86 -3.84 -51.44
CA VAL A 116 16.70 -4.56 -50.83
C VAL A 116 15.44 -3.68 -50.76
N VAL A 117 15.42 -2.52 -51.42
CA VAL A 117 14.27 -1.61 -51.41
C VAL A 117 13.08 -2.14 -52.23
N GLU A 118 13.26 -3.24 -52.97
CA GLU A 118 12.16 -3.91 -53.66
C GLU A 118 11.72 -5.16 -52.89
N VAL A 119 10.45 -5.17 -52.49
CA VAL A 119 9.68 -6.25 -51.84
C VAL A 119 9.58 -6.19 -50.30
N ALA A 120 8.35 -5.93 -49.87
CA ALA A 120 7.78 -6.14 -48.53
C ALA A 120 8.22 -5.16 -47.42
N SER A 121 7.61 -3.96 -47.47
CA SER A 121 7.36 -3.12 -46.30
C SER A 121 6.69 -3.92 -45.17
N THR A 122 7.49 -4.53 -44.29
CA THR A 122 7.08 -4.95 -42.96
C THR A 122 7.82 -4.07 -41.94
N PRO A 123 7.13 -3.10 -41.29
CA PRO A 123 7.76 -2.36 -40.22
C PRO A 123 8.04 -3.32 -39.07
N ARG A 124 9.34 -3.46 -38.70
CA ARG A 124 9.76 -4.10 -37.45
C ARG A 124 9.16 -3.31 -36.30
N THR A 125 8.03 -3.79 -35.78
CA THR A 125 7.46 -3.31 -34.52
C THR A 125 8.51 -3.45 -33.41
N PRO A 126 8.80 -2.40 -32.63
CA PRO A 126 9.29 -2.59 -31.28
C PRO A 126 8.31 -3.52 -30.59
N VAL A 127 8.78 -4.50 -29.83
CA VAL A 127 7.92 -5.26 -28.90
C VAL A 127 7.31 -4.27 -27.90
N THR A 128 6.19 -3.67 -28.30
CA THR A 128 5.35 -2.85 -27.45
C THR A 128 4.76 -3.78 -26.40
N PRO A 129 5.00 -3.57 -25.10
CA PRO A 129 4.16 -4.22 -24.10
C PRO A 129 2.73 -3.78 -24.38
N ALA A 130 1.85 -4.76 -24.59
CA ALA A 130 0.46 -4.55 -24.97
C ALA A 130 -0.13 -3.36 -24.19
N LYS A 131 -0.40 -2.28 -24.92
CA LYS A 131 -0.90 -1.02 -24.36
C LYS A 131 -2.39 -1.17 -24.11
N GLY A 132 -2.74 -2.02 -23.15
CA GLY A 132 -4.09 -2.03 -22.58
C GLY A 132 -4.43 -0.63 -22.05
N PRO A 133 -5.72 -0.29 -21.94
CA PRO A 133 -6.14 1.00 -21.39
C PRO A 133 -5.61 1.15 -19.97
N ASN A 134 -4.65 2.06 -19.80
CA ASN A 134 -4.04 2.34 -18.50
C ASN A 134 -4.95 3.27 -17.70
N HIS A 135 -5.78 2.68 -16.86
CA HIS A 135 -6.63 3.42 -15.95
C HIS A 135 -5.77 4.03 -14.85
N THR A 136 -5.59 5.35 -14.87
CA THR A 136 -4.75 6.04 -13.87
C THR A 136 -5.58 6.96 -12.98
N LEU A 137 -5.18 7.04 -11.72
CA LEU A 137 -5.77 7.91 -10.71
C LEU A 137 -4.67 8.78 -10.12
N ILE A 138 -4.84 10.10 -10.17
CA ILE A 138 -3.92 11.03 -9.51
C ILE A 138 -4.51 11.39 -8.16
N VAL A 139 -3.77 11.04 -7.12
CA VAL A 139 -4.09 11.34 -5.72
C VAL A 139 -3.19 12.46 -5.25
N SER A 140 -3.77 13.51 -4.69
CA SER A 140 -3.04 14.64 -4.13
C SER A 140 -3.49 14.90 -2.71
N SER A 141 -2.53 15.11 -1.81
CA SER A 141 -2.84 15.50 -0.44
C SER A 141 -3.09 17.00 -0.34
N VAL A 142 -3.98 17.39 0.57
CA VAL A 142 -4.27 18.80 0.84
C VAL A 142 -3.28 19.42 1.84
N ASN A 143 -2.54 18.61 2.59
CA ASN A 143 -1.57 19.13 3.56
C ASN A 143 -0.20 19.36 2.88
N PRO A 144 0.35 20.58 2.93
CA PRO A 144 1.62 20.92 2.26
C PRO A 144 2.86 20.27 2.90
N GLN A 145 2.77 19.87 4.18
CA GLN A 145 3.85 19.19 4.89
C GLN A 145 4.00 17.71 4.53
N HIS A 146 3.04 17.10 3.84
CA HIS A 146 3.16 15.71 3.45
C HIS A 146 4.18 15.54 2.33
N THR A 147 5.06 14.53 2.43
CA THR A 147 5.87 14.11 1.29
C THR A 147 5.11 13.09 0.45
N GLY A 148 5.59 12.78 -0.76
CA GLY A 148 4.97 11.75 -1.60
C GLY A 148 4.92 10.37 -0.92
N ASP A 149 5.84 10.07 -0.01
CA ASP A 149 5.88 8.79 0.71
C ASP A 149 4.79 8.74 1.78
N ASN A 150 4.60 9.82 2.56
CA ASN A 150 3.49 9.95 3.49
C ASN A 150 2.13 9.83 2.78
N VAL A 151 2.03 10.30 1.53
CA VAL A 151 0.82 10.15 0.72
C VAL A 151 0.59 8.69 0.35
N ILE A 152 1.64 7.94 0.00
CA ILE A 152 1.54 6.50 -0.32
C ILE A 152 1.11 5.70 0.91
N GLU A 153 1.69 5.97 2.08
CA GLU A 153 1.32 5.30 3.33
C GLU A 153 -0.16 5.53 3.67
N ARG A 154 -0.61 6.79 3.64
CA ARG A 154 -2.03 7.11 3.88
C ARG A 154 -2.97 6.49 2.85
N ILE A 155 -2.53 6.36 1.61
CA ILE A 155 -3.31 5.65 0.58
C ILE A 155 -3.43 4.18 0.95
N ARG A 156 -2.36 3.54 1.43
CA ARG A 156 -2.40 2.13 1.87
C ARG A 156 -3.28 1.95 3.11
N ASP A 157 -3.26 2.90 4.04
CA ASP A 157 -4.10 2.86 5.24
C ASP A 157 -5.58 3.11 4.93
N ALA A 158 -5.87 4.01 3.98
CA ALA A 158 -7.24 4.35 3.59
C ALA A 158 -7.85 3.36 2.57
N LEU A 159 -7.01 2.69 1.77
CA LEU A 159 -7.44 1.70 0.80
C LEU A 159 -7.28 0.29 1.35
N ASP A 160 -8.38 -0.28 1.82
CA ASP A 160 -8.46 -1.71 2.06
C ASP A 160 -8.64 -2.46 0.73
N LEU A 161 -7.52 -2.74 0.05
CA LEU A 161 -7.49 -3.46 -1.22
C LEU A 161 -8.00 -4.91 -1.07
N LYS A 162 -7.93 -5.49 0.14
CA LYS A 162 -8.41 -6.86 0.40
C LYS A 162 -9.92 -6.90 0.49
N ALA A 163 -10.54 -5.94 1.21
CA ALA A 163 -12.00 -5.86 1.31
C ALA A 163 -12.65 -5.37 0.01
N THR A 164 -12.01 -4.44 -0.69
CA THR A 164 -12.57 -3.82 -1.91
C THR A 164 -12.33 -4.67 -3.16
N GLY A 165 -11.32 -5.55 -3.14
CA GLY A 165 -10.92 -6.36 -4.29
C GLY A 165 -10.27 -5.58 -5.43
N ALA A 166 -9.99 -4.29 -5.22
CA ALA A 166 -9.43 -3.42 -6.26
C ALA A 166 -7.95 -3.72 -6.54
N ARG A 167 -7.58 -3.79 -7.82
CA ARG A 167 -6.20 -4.05 -8.25
C ARG A 167 -5.45 -2.80 -8.69
N VAL A 168 -4.26 -2.60 -8.12
CA VAL A 168 -3.31 -1.54 -8.48
C VAL A 168 -2.05 -2.18 -9.03
N ASP A 169 -1.71 -1.87 -10.29
CA ASP A 169 -0.55 -2.43 -10.99
C ASP A 169 0.75 -1.72 -10.61
N ALA A 170 0.69 -0.40 -10.46
CA ALA A 170 1.87 0.41 -10.18
C ALA A 170 1.51 1.68 -9.41
N VAL A 171 2.41 2.10 -8.52
CA VAL A 171 2.33 3.35 -7.78
C VAL A 171 3.57 4.17 -8.11
N ARG A 172 3.40 5.40 -8.59
CA ARG A 172 4.50 6.32 -8.90
C ARG A 172 4.38 7.59 -8.07
N LYS A 173 5.45 7.93 -7.36
CA LYS A 173 5.59 9.23 -6.69
C LYS A 173 5.68 10.34 -7.74
N ALA A 174 4.95 11.42 -7.52
CA ALA A 174 5.00 12.63 -8.34
C ALA A 174 5.36 13.85 -7.48
N ARG A 175 5.73 14.95 -8.13
CA ARG A 175 6.04 16.21 -7.44
C ARG A 175 4.78 16.81 -6.81
N ASN A 176 4.96 17.68 -5.81
CA ASN A 176 3.90 18.47 -5.16
C ASN A 176 2.85 17.65 -4.38
N GLN A 177 3.30 16.73 -3.52
CA GLN A 177 2.42 15.86 -2.72
C GLN A 177 1.43 15.03 -3.57
N LYS A 178 1.85 14.66 -4.78
CA LYS A 178 1.03 13.87 -5.71
C LYS A 178 1.57 12.46 -5.86
N VAL A 179 0.66 11.52 -6.05
CA VAL A 179 0.96 10.12 -6.34
C VAL A 179 0.05 9.70 -7.48
N VAL A 180 0.60 8.91 -8.41
CA VAL A 180 -0.12 8.34 -9.53
C VAL A 180 -0.30 6.86 -9.28
N LEU A 181 -1.54 6.41 -9.28
CA LEU A 181 -1.93 5.01 -9.16
C LEU A 181 -2.33 4.51 -10.55
N ARG A 182 -1.76 3.39 -10.98
CA ARG A 182 -2.16 2.67 -12.20
C ARG A 182 -3.01 1.47 -11.78
N CYS A 183 -4.20 1.35 -12.34
CA CYS A 183 -5.16 0.30 -12.07
C CYS A 183 -5.34 -0.56 -13.33
N ALA A 184 -5.60 -1.85 -13.12
CA ALA A 184 -5.74 -2.82 -14.20
C ALA A 184 -7.04 -2.61 -15.00
N SER A 185 -8.14 -2.23 -14.33
CA SER A 185 -9.44 -2.02 -14.96
C SER A 185 -10.10 -0.69 -14.57
N LYS A 186 -11.09 -0.27 -15.38
CA LYS A 186 -11.93 0.89 -15.08
C LYS A 186 -12.80 0.66 -13.84
N THR A 187 -13.17 -0.59 -13.59
CA THR A 187 -13.95 -0.99 -12.40
C THR A 187 -13.12 -0.79 -11.13
N ASP A 188 -11.86 -1.22 -11.13
CA ASP A 188 -10.91 -1.00 -10.03
C ASP A 188 -10.76 0.49 -9.72
N LEU A 189 -10.63 1.31 -10.78
CA LEU A 189 -10.54 2.77 -10.64
C LEU A 189 -11.79 3.38 -9.98
N GLY A 190 -12.99 2.85 -10.29
CA GLY A 190 -14.25 3.27 -9.69
C GLY A 190 -14.30 2.94 -8.20
N LEU A 191 -13.98 1.70 -7.83
CA LEU A 191 -13.96 1.23 -6.46
C LEU A 191 -13.00 2.05 -5.58
N ILE A 192 -11.78 2.28 -6.06
CA ILE A 192 -10.77 3.09 -5.35
C ILE A 192 -11.27 4.53 -5.19
N LYS A 193 -11.90 5.10 -6.23
CA LYS A 193 -12.43 6.46 -6.17
C LYS A 193 -13.56 6.59 -5.15
N ASP A 194 -14.42 5.59 -5.05
CA ASP A 194 -15.54 5.61 -4.11
C ASP A 194 -15.08 5.37 -2.66
N GLN A 195 -14.05 4.54 -2.46
CA GLN A 195 -13.41 4.38 -1.16
C GLN A 195 -12.79 5.69 -0.67
N PHE A 196 -12.09 6.43 -1.54
CA PHE A 196 -11.55 7.75 -1.18
C PHE A 196 -12.65 8.76 -0.83
N LYS A 197 -13.79 8.74 -1.53
CA LYS A 197 -14.94 9.59 -1.18
C LYS A 197 -15.57 9.21 0.16
N SER A 198 -15.65 7.91 0.45
CA SER A 198 -16.26 7.38 1.68
C SER A 198 -15.36 7.58 2.90
N SER A 199 -14.03 7.61 2.71
CA SER A 199 -13.06 7.86 3.76
C SER A 199 -13.14 9.32 4.25
N LYS A 200 -13.93 9.57 5.29
CA LYS A 200 -14.18 10.91 5.88
C LYS A 200 -12.94 11.65 6.40
N GLY A 201 -11.76 11.01 6.46
CA GLY A 201 -10.54 11.58 7.03
C GLY A 201 -9.45 11.98 6.04
N SER A 202 -9.58 11.62 4.76
CA SER A 202 -8.51 11.82 3.79
C SER A 202 -8.94 12.77 2.67
N ARG A 203 -8.55 14.04 2.82
CA ARG A 203 -8.74 15.08 1.79
C ARG A 203 -7.85 14.75 0.59
N PHE A 204 -8.26 13.76 -0.22
CA PHE A 204 -7.62 13.40 -1.46
C PHE A 204 -8.39 14.01 -2.62
N ARG A 205 -7.73 14.88 -3.37
CA ARG A 205 -8.32 15.45 -4.59
C ARG A 205 -7.96 14.56 -5.77
N ASN A 206 -8.97 13.88 -6.30
CA ASN A 206 -8.88 13.15 -7.56
C ASN A 206 -8.85 14.14 -8.73
N ARG A 207 -7.84 14.05 -9.59
CA ARG A 207 -7.85 14.71 -10.91
C ARG A 207 -7.92 13.64 -12.00
N ASN A 208 -8.91 13.76 -12.88
CA ASN A 208 -9.05 12.92 -14.06
C ASN A 208 -7.82 13.12 -14.98
N PRO A 209 -7.06 12.08 -15.32
CA PRO A 209 -5.90 12.21 -16.20
C PRO A 209 -6.38 12.33 -17.66
N ARG A 210 -6.82 13.52 -18.05
CA ARG A 210 -7.19 13.81 -19.44
C ARG A 210 -6.01 14.28 -20.31
N THR A 211 -4.77 14.10 -19.86
CA THR A 211 -3.58 14.50 -20.65
C THR A 211 -2.50 13.43 -20.61
N PRO A 212 -1.98 12.97 -21.77
CA PRO A 212 -0.76 12.18 -21.81
C PRO A 212 0.40 13.03 -21.26
N TRP A 213 1.22 12.41 -20.44
CA TRP A 213 2.34 13.02 -19.75
C TRP A 213 3.38 13.43 -20.79
N SER A 214 3.54 14.73 -21.02
CA SER A 214 4.67 15.28 -21.76
C SER A 214 5.66 15.89 -20.78
N VAL A 215 6.92 15.51 -20.98
CA VAL A 215 8.19 15.98 -20.39
C VAL A 215 8.46 15.56 -18.94
#